data_AF-A0A8T1V9V8-F1
#
_entry.id   AF-A0A8T1V9V8-F1
#
_cell.length_a   1.000
_cell.length_b   1.000
_cell.length_c   1.000
_cell.angle_alpha   90.00
_cell.angle_beta   90.00
_cell.angle_gamma   90.00
#
_symmetry.space_group_name_H-M   'P 1'
#
loop_
_entity.id
_entity.type
_entity.pdbx_description
1 polymer ?
#
loop_
_entity_poly.entity_id
_entity_poly.type
_entity_poly.pdbx_seq_one_letter_code
_entity_poly.pdbx_strand_id
1 'polypeptide(L)'
;MEARPAGKSQRKRLQRQLEFYLSESNLRQDKFLQQAMDEQGFVPVRVLLSFNKLKSLKATERMILDEADKSSSIRVDRAHSCIAPKAVPVTGQDREADTRTIYIDSFSATDDHDSLRRAFAKFGKVNLVSLPRFPQSKKFKGFGFVEFSEQSAADKAAVTSSGPDLYGIRVMSKTRWLEMKEQLKLRLSRADSHPDADVAAGSASDKAENANAPENSKAEDSVSTNAATGKKKKRRRKPETGGHIHFGDDEDGEEGPTGCDSDDNQEATKKQKT
;
A
#
# COMPACT_ATOMS: atom_id res chain seq x y z
N MET A 1 -35.41 27.57 16.48
CA MET A 1 -34.45 26.52 16.12
C MET A 1 -33.63 27.03 14.94
N GLU A 2 -32.44 27.54 15.19
CA GLU A 2 -31.60 28.15 14.15
C GLU A 2 -30.81 27.06 13.41
N ALA A 3 -31.05 26.94 12.10
CA ALA A 3 -30.37 25.98 11.26
C ALA A 3 -28.86 26.25 11.24
N ARG A 4 -28.04 25.30 11.72
CA ARG A 4 -26.58 25.39 11.63
C ARG A 4 -26.17 25.58 10.16
N PRO A 5 -25.31 26.56 9.83
CA PRO A 5 -24.93 26.81 8.45
C PRO A 5 -24.04 25.66 7.95
N ALA A 6 -24.54 24.89 7.00
CA ALA A 6 -23.85 23.75 6.39
C ALA A 6 -22.42 24.10 5.91
N GLY A 7 -22.17 25.36 5.54
CA GLY A 7 -20.87 25.86 5.10
C GLY A 7 -19.76 25.82 6.17
N LYS A 8 -20.08 25.91 7.47
CA LYS A 8 -19.07 25.81 8.55
C LYS A 8 -18.48 24.40 8.64
N SER A 9 -19.30 23.39 8.40
CA SER A 9 -18.87 21.98 8.39
C SER A 9 -17.94 21.68 7.20
N GLN A 10 -18.28 22.19 6.02
CA GLN A 10 -17.46 22.04 4.81
C GLN A 10 -16.11 22.75 4.93
N ARG A 11 -16.09 24.00 5.44
CA ARG A 11 -14.86 24.75 5.71
C ARG A 11 -13.93 24.04 6.68
N LYS A 12 -14.48 23.47 7.75
CA LYS A 12 -13.68 22.68 8.71
C LYS A 12 -13.12 21.38 8.11
N ARG A 13 -13.86 20.74 7.19
CA ARG A 13 -13.36 19.57 6.43
C ARG A 13 -12.25 19.99 5.47
N LEU A 14 -12.41 21.13 4.79
CA LEU A 14 -11.40 21.71 3.92
C LEU A 14 -10.11 22.02 4.70
N GLN A 15 -10.22 22.73 5.82
CA GLN A 15 -9.09 23.04 6.69
C GLN A 15 -8.29 21.79 7.08
N ARG A 16 -8.98 20.76 7.60
CA ARG A 16 -8.34 19.48 7.96
C ARG A 16 -7.68 18.78 6.77
N GLN A 17 -8.27 18.90 5.58
CA GLN A 17 -7.71 18.29 4.39
C GLN A 17 -6.43 19.00 3.94
N LEU A 18 -6.39 20.34 4.03
CA LEU A 18 -5.19 21.13 3.75
C LEU A 18 -4.08 20.83 4.76
N GLU A 19 -4.44 20.78 6.06
CA GLU A 19 -3.53 20.39 7.13
C GLU A 19 -2.97 18.98 6.93
N PHE A 20 -3.78 18.05 6.41
CA PHE A 20 -3.32 16.71 6.08
C PHE A 20 -2.35 16.72 4.89
N TYR A 21 -2.67 17.41 3.78
CA TYR A 21 -1.79 17.44 2.62
C TYR A 21 -0.41 18.02 2.94
N LEU A 22 -0.39 19.09 3.72
CA LEU A 22 0.83 19.75 4.18
C LEU A 22 1.37 19.17 5.49
N SER A 23 0.82 18.05 5.97
CA SER A 23 1.35 17.39 7.16
C SER A 23 2.69 16.73 6.84
N GLU A 24 3.56 16.69 7.84
CA GLU A 24 4.88 16.05 7.76
C GLU A 24 4.80 14.59 7.25
N SER A 25 3.85 13.81 7.78
CA SER A 25 3.62 12.42 7.37
C SER A 25 3.23 12.28 5.90
N ASN A 26 2.30 13.11 5.41
CA ASN A 26 1.91 13.07 4.00
C ASN A 26 3.04 13.56 3.09
N LEU A 27 3.64 14.71 3.44
CA LEU A 27 4.71 15.32 2.64
C LEU A 27 5.94 14.44 2.54
N ARG A 28 6.25 13.54 3.49
CA ARG A 28 7.32 12.55 3.31
C ARG A 28 7.07 11.61 2.12
N GLN A 29 5.82 11.18 1.93
CA GLN A 29 5.46 10.16 0.94
C GLN A 29 4.94 10.74 -0.38
N ASP A 30 4.34 11.92 -0.35
CA ASP A 30 3.68 12.54 -1.51
C ASP A 30 4.69 13.25 -2.42
N LYS A 31 5.24 12.48 -3.38
CA LYS A 31 6.20 12.99 -4.37
C LYS A 31 5.64 14.07 -5.27
N PHE A 32 4.35 13.99 -5.60
CA PHE A 32 3.71 15.02 -6.41
C PHE A 32 3.70 16.36 -5.69
N LEU A 33 3.33 16.36 -4.41
CA LEU A 33 3.28 17.59 -3.63
C LEU A 33 4.68 18.14 -3.35
N GLN A 34 5.68 17.27 -3.10
CA GLN A 34 7.10 17.67 -3.00
C GLN A 34 7.59 18.35 -4.29
N GLN A 35 7.27 17.81 -5.47
CA GLN A 35 7.67 18.37 -6.76
C GLN A 35 6.95 19.69 -7.09
N ALA A 36 5.74 19.89 -6.55
CA ALA A 36 4.98 21.12 -6.74
C ALA A 36 5.36 22.25 -5.77
N MET A 37 6.23 21.97 -4.79
CA MET A 37 6.75 22.95 -3.85
C MET A 37 7.92 23.73 -4.45
N ASP A 38 7.97 25.03 -4.20
CA ASP A 38 9.16 25.84 -4.47
C ASP A 38 10.25 25.64 -3.39
N GLU A 39 11.38 26.35 -3.54
CA GLU A 39 12.51 26.32 -2.60
C GLU A 39 12.11 26.68 -1.15
N GLN A 40 11.03 27.43 -0.97
CA GLN A 40 10.50 27.87 0.33
C GLN A 40 9.33 26.98 0.82
N GLY A 41 8.98 25.96 0.06
CA GLY A 41 7.92 25.01 0.35
C GLY A 41 6.50 25.49 0.00
N PHE A 42 6.35 26.56 -0.76
CA PHE A 42 5.02 27.02 -1.21
C PHE A 42 4.51 26.20 -2.37
N VAL A 43 3.21 25.88 -2.29
CA VAL A 43 2.44 25.19 -3.32
C VAL A 43 1.38 26.15 -3.86
N PRO A 44 1.32 26.40 -5.17
CA PRO A 44 0.28 27.22 -5.76
C PRO A 44 -1.12 26.64 -5.53
N VAL A 45 -2.09 27.48 -5.16
CA VAL A 45 -3.48 27.06 -4.91
C VAL A 45 -4.11 26.41 -6.14
N ARG A 46 -3.68 26.79 -7.34
CA ARG A 46 -4.07 26.15 -8.61
C ARG A 46 -3.77 24.65 -8.62
N VAL A 47 -2.61 24.24 -8.11
CA VAL A 47 -2.22 22.82 -8.02
C VAL A 47 -3.15 22.09 -7.05
N LEU A 48 -3.43 22.68 -5.89
CA LEU A 48 -4.33 22.09 -4.89
C LEU A 48 -5.77 21.92 -5.42
N LEU A 49 -6.29 22.89 -6.17
CA LEU A 49 -7.60 22.79 -6.81
C LEU A 49 -7.71 21.62 -7.81
N SER A 50 -6.59 21.09 -8.30
CA SER A 50 -6.58 19.90 -9.17
C SER A 50 -6.91 18.60 -8.41
N PHE A 51 -6.79 18.57 -7.07
CA PHE A 51 -6.93 17.36 -6.27
C PHE A 51 -8.39 16.90 -6.14
N ASN A 52 -8.60 15.59 -6.28
CA ASN A 52 -9.94 15.00 -6.29
C ASN A 52 -10.73 15.27 -5.01
N LYS A 53 -10.08 15.27 -3.83
CA LYS A 53 -10.77 15.55 -2.56
C LYS A 53 -11.15 17.03 -2.42
N LEU A 54 -10.32 17.94 -2.93
CA LEU A 54 -10.61 19.38 -2.95
C LEU A 54 -11.72 19.72 -3.95
N LYS A 55 -11.73 19.06 -5.12
CA LYS A 55 -12.83 19.12 -6.10
C LYS A 55 -14.15 18.63 -5.51
N SER A 56 -14.14 17.50 -4.81
CA SER A 56 -15.32 16.95 -4.13
C SER A 56 -15.87 17.90 -3.06
N LEU A 57 -14.98 18.62 -2.36
CA LEU A 57 -15.34 19.65 -1.39
C LEU A 57 -15.72 21.00 -2.01
N LYS A 58 -15.80 21.10 -3.36
CA LYS A 58 -16.08 22.35 -4.09
C LYS A 58 -15.22 23.52 -3.58
N ALA A 59 -13.95 23.25 -3.30
CA ALA A 59 -13.03 24.25 -2.79
C ALA A 59 -12.82 25.34 -3.85
N THR A 60 -12.78 26.59 -3.41
CA THR A 60 -12.40 27.74 -4.23
C THR A 60 -11.10 28.32 -3.70
N GLU A 61 -10.39 29.09 -4.53
CA GLU A 61 -9.14 29.73 -4.15
C GLU A 61 -9.28 30.56 -2.87
N ARG A 62 -10.32 31.40 -2.80
CA ARG A 62 -10.64 32.20 -1.59
C ARG A 62 -10.86 31.32 -0.37
N MET A 63 -11.61 30.22 -0.50
CA MET A 63 -11.85 29.30 0.62
C MET A 63 -10.56 28.62 1.10
N ILE A 64 -9.66 28.27 0.19
CA ILE A 64 -8.37 27.65 0.55
C ILE A 64 -7.52 28.65 1.33
N LEU A 65 -7.35 29.88 0.81
CA LEU A 65 -6.56 30.91 1.47
C LEU A 65 -7.13 31.28 2.84
N ASP A 66 -8.45 31.49 2.95
CA ASP A 66 -9.10 31.87 4.21
C ASP A 66 -9.06 30.77 5.29
N GLU A 67 -9.16 29.49 4.91
CA GLU A 67 -9.07 28.38 5.87
C GLU A 67 -7.63 28.03 6.21
N ALA A 68 -6.68 28.21 5.28
CA ALA A 68 -5.26 28.05 5.55
C ALA A 68 -4.74 29.09 6.55
N ASP A 69 -5.21 30.34 6.45
CA ASP A 69 -4.82 31.47 7.33
C ASP A 69 -5.25 31.25 8.80
N LYS A 70 -6.36 30.50 9.00
CA LYS A 70 -6.83 30.11 10.34
C LYS A 70 -6.06 28.92 10.92
N SER A 71 -5.33 28.18 10.10
CA SER A 71 -4.61 27.00 10.55
C SER A 71 -3.31 27.40 11.25
N SER A 72 -3.04 26.77 12.40
CA SER A 72 -1.77 26.97 13.11
C SER A 72 -0.58 26.35 12.38
N SER A 73 -0.81 25.47 11.39
CA SER A 73 0.23 24.64 10.77
C SER A 73 0.59 25.03 9.34
N ILE A 74 -0.11 26.02 8.75
CA ILE A 74 0.04 26.44 7.36
C ILE A 74 0.46 27.92 7.31
N ARG A 75 1.31 28.27 6.33
CA ARG A 75 1.66 29.64 5.94
C ARG A 75 0.93 29.97 4.65
N VAL A 76 0.47 31.20 4.51
CA VAL A 76 -0.29 31.67 3.35
C VAL A 76 0.40 32.86 2.75
N ASP A 77 0.59 32.85 1.43
CA ASP A 77 0.94 34.02 0.65
C ASP A 77 -0.23 34.34 -0.29
N ARG A 78 -0.91 35.46 0.02
CA ARG A 78 -2.07 35.93 -0.74
C ARG A 78 -1.67 36.64 -2.05
N ALA A 79 -0.44 37.14 -2.16
CA ALA A 79 0.01 37.85 -3.36
C ALA A 79 0.27 36.87 -4.51
N HIS A 80 0.88 35.73 -4.20
CA HIS A 80 1.19 34.67 -5.16
C HIS A 80 0.18 33.52 -5.17
N SER A 81 -0.90 33.64 -4.38
CA SER A 81 -1.93 32.61 -4.23
C SER A 81 -1.34 31.22 -3.97
N CYS A 82 -0.48 31.12 -2.97
CA CYS A 82 0.19 29.87 -2.60
C CYS A 82 0.17 29.64 -1.09
N ILE A 83 0.30 28.37 -0.69
CA ILE A 83 0.33 27.96 0.72
C ILE A 83 1.48 26.99 0.98
N ALA A 84 2.05 27.03 2.17
CA ALA A 84 3.19 26.20 2.56
C ALA A 84 2.98 25.62 3.96
N PRO A 85 3.61 24.48 4.31
CA PRO A 85 3.66 24.06 5.69
C PRO A 85 4.51 25.05 6.51
N LYS A 86 4.18 25.23 7.80
CA LYS A 86 5.04 26.00 8.71
C LYS A 86 6.38 25.31 8.98
N ALA A 87 6.37 23.99 9.10
CA ALA A 87 7.56 23.18 9.22
C ALA A 87 7.72 22.37 7.93
N VAL A 88 8.77 22.63 7.17
CA VAL A 88 9.13 21.77 6.05
C VAL A 88 9.67 20.47 6.63
N PRO A 89 9.17 19.30 6.22
CA PRO A 89 9.69 18.02 6.72
C PRO A 89 11.18 17.93 6.37
N VAL A 90 12.00 17.66 7.38
CA VAL A 90 13.42 17.39 7.17
C VAL A 90 13.54 16.00 6.54
N THR A 91 14.18 15.93 5.37
CA THR A 91 14.51 14.69 4.68
C THR A 91 15.47 13.86 5.54
N GLY A 92 15.09 12.62 5.90
CA GLY A 92 15.94 11.68 6.64
C GLY A 92 15.36 11.07 7.93
N GLN A 93 14.19 11.51 8.41
CA GLN A 93 13.51 10.94 9.60
C GLN A 93 12.63 9.72 9.31
N ASP A 94 12.84 9.06 8.17
CA ASP A 94 12.00 7.94 7.73
C ASP A 94 12.05 6.75 8.70
N ARG A 95 13.20 6.52 9.36
CA ARG A 95 13.35 5.41 10.34
C ARG A 95 12.47 5.57 11.58
N GLU A 96 12.24 6.80 12.04
CA GLU A 96 11.36 7.07 13.19
C GLU A 96 9.87 7.07 12.77
N ALA A 97 9.57 7.43 11.53
CA ALA A 97 8.23 7.22 10.99
C ALA A 97 7.90 5.72 10.90
N ASP A 98 8.89 4.88 10.58
CA ASP A 98 8.71 3.44 10.46
C ASP A 98 8.32 2.76 11.78
N THR A 99 8.91 3.16 12.91
CA THR A 99 8.53 2.63 14.22
C THR A 99 7.09 2.99 14.61
N ARG A 100 6.58 4.10 14.08
CA ARG A 100 5.18 4.57 14.28
C ARG A 100 4.21 4.05 13.22
N THR A 101 4.68 3.21 12.29
CA THR A 101 3.88 2.70 11.19
C THR A 101 3.62 1.21 11.32
N ILE A 102 2.39 0.81 11.06
CA ILE A 102 1.98 -0.59 10.95
C ILE A 102 1.72 -0.97 9.50
N TYR A 103 2.01 -2.21 9.16
CA TYR A 103 1.55 -2.87 7.95
C TYR A 103 0.22 -3.56 8.25
N ILE A 104 -0.74 -3.40 7.34
CA ILE A 104 -2.05 -4.04 7.38
C ILE A 104 -2.30 -4.83 6.09
N ASP A 105 -2.90 -6.00 6.21
CA ASP A 105 -3.23 -6.87 5.09
C ASP A 105 -4.55 -7.60 5.38
N SER A 106 -5.18 -8.14 4.33
CA SER A 106 -6.42 -8.91 4.40
C SER A 106 -7.61 -8.09 4.92
N PHE A 107 -7.73 -6.85 4.46
CA PHE A 107 -8.93 -6.03 4.63
C PHE A 107 -9.89 -6.20 3.44
N SER A 108 -11.16 -5.84 3.64
CA SER A 108 -12.21 -6.02 2.64
C SER A 108 -11.98 -5.13 1.41
N ALA A 109 -12.45 -5.55 0.24
CA ALA A 109 -12.47 -4.72 -0.96
C ALA A 109 -13.32 -3.44 -0.80
N THR A 110 -14.19 -3.40 0.22
CA THR A 110 -15.01 -2.22 0.57
C THR A 110 -14.31 -1.26 1.51
N ASP A 111 -13.17 -1.64 2.11
CA ASP A 111 -12.46 -0.79 3.04
C ASP A 111 -11.75 0.36 2.31
N ASP A 112 -11.91 1.56 2.85
CA ASP A 112 -11.32 2.78 2.34
C ASP A 112 -10.45 3.45 3.40
N HIS A 113 -9.81 4.55 3.02
CA HIS A 113 -8.95 5.31 3.93
C HIS A 113 -9.70 5.79 5.18
N ASP A 114 -11.00 6.09 5.04
CA ASP A 114 -11.83 6.61 6.12
C ASP A 114 -12.28 5.46 7.06
N SER A 115 -12.58 4.26 6.54
CA SER A 115 -12.92 3.07 7.34
C SER A 115 -11.74 2.59 8.16
N LEU A 116 -10.57 2.48 7.54
CA LEU A 116 -9.33 2.08 8.21
C LEU A 116 -8.91 3.11 9.26
N ARG A 117 -8.96 4.41 8.92
CA ARG A 117 -8.69 5.48 9.90
C ARG A 117 -9.60 5.37 11.13
N ARG A 118 -10.90 5.06 10.95
CA ARG A 118 -11.83 4.85 12.07
C ARG A 118 -11.52 3.58 12.86
N ALA A 119 -11.23 2.47 12.19
CA ALA A 119 -10.92 1.20 12.83
C ALA A 119 -9.68 1.28 13.72
N PHE A 120 -8.66 2.01 13.28
CA PHE A 120 -7.39 2.17 14.00
C PHE A 120 -7.36 3.36 14.96
N ALA A 121 -8.32 4.29 14.89
CA ALA A 121 -8.41 5.44 15.79
C ALA A 121 -8.52 5.04 17.29
N LYS A 122 -8.98 3.82 17.58
CA LYS A 122 -9.04 3.28 18.96
C LYS A 122 -7.68 3.07 19.61
N PHE A 123 -6.61 2.89 18.82
CA PHE A 123 -5.26 2.69 19.33
C PHE A 123 -4.49 4.00 19.50
N GLY A 124 -4.83 5.02 18.72
CA GLY A 124 -4.21 6.33 18.78
C GLY A 124 -4.56 7.20 17.58
N LYS A 125 -4.03 8.43 17.58
CA LYS A 125 -4.22 9.38 16.47
C LYS A 125 -3.50 8.87 15.22
N VAL A 126 -4.27 8.62 14.17
CA VAL A 126 -3.76 8.22 12.84
C VAL A 126 -3.36 9.46 12.04
N ASN A 127 -2.10 9.53 11.64
CA ASN A 127 -1.58 10.62 10.81
C ASN A 127 -1.81 10.31 9.33
N LEU A 128 -1.39 9.14 8.86
CA LEU A 128 -1.44 8.75 7.46
C LEU A 128 -2.01 7.34 7.29
N VAL A 129 -2.78 7.14 6.23
CA VAL A 129 -3.20 5.83 5.73
C VAL A 129 -2.74 5.77 4.27
N SER A 130 -1.94 4.77 3.93
CA SER A 130 -1.43 4.56 2.58
C SER A 130 -1.94 3.22 2.07
N LEU A 131 -2.69 3.25 0.96
CA LEU A 131 -3.23 2.06 0.30
C LEU A 131 -2.65 1.94 -1.11
N PRO A 132 -1.48 1.28 -1.28
CA PRO A 132 -0.86 1.10 -2.57
C PRO A 132 -1.81 0.41 -3.56
N ARG A 133 -1.80 0.92 -4.80
CA ARG A 133 -2.54 0.36 -5.94
C ARG A 133 -1.56 0.03 -7.06
N PHE A 134 -1.93 -0.90 -7.92
CA PHE A 134 -1.18 -1.16 -9.15
C PHE A 134 -1.27 0.03 -10.10
N PRO A 135 -0.15 0.51 -10.65
CA PRO A 135 -0.14 1.67 -11.55
C PRO A 135 -1.07 1.48 -12.76
N GLN A 136 -1.05 0.29 -13.37
CA GLN A 136 -1.78 -0.07 -14.58
C GLN A 136 -3.27 -0.35 -14.32
N SER A 137 -3.59 -1.26 -13.40
CA SER A 137 -4.98 -1.68 -13.18
C SER A 137 -5.76 -0.82 -12.18
N LYS A 138 -5.07 0.08 -11.46
CA LYS A 138 -5.58 0.84 -10.30
C LYS A 138 -6.23 -0.01 -9.20
N LYS A 139 -6.11 -1.34 -9.27
CA LYS A 139 -6.56 -2.27 -8.25
C LYS A 139 -5.66 -2.14 -7.03
N PHE A 140 -6.24 -2.32 -5.84
CA PHE A 140 -5.48 -2.34 -4.61
C PHE A 140 -4.55 -3.53 -4.55
N LYS A 141 -3.36 -3.34 -3.98
CA LYS A 141 -2.37 -4.42 -3.81
C LYS A 141 -2.74 -5.41 -2.70
N GLY A 142 -3.85 -5.21 -1.99
CA GLY A 142 -4.33 -6.07 -0.90
C GLY A 142 -3.74 -5.74 0.48
N PHE A 143 -2.78 -4.83 0.54
CA PHE A 143 -2.15 -4.37 1.77
C PHE A 143 -2.14 -2.85 1.87
N GLY A 144 -1.81 -2.34 3.05
CA GLY A 144 -1.70 -0.93 3.34
C GLY A 144 -0.77 -0.65 4.50
N PHE A 145 -0.55 0.64 4.76
CA PHE A 145 0.20 1.13 5.90
C PHE A 145 -0.60 2.17 6.66
N VAL A 146 -0.49 2.15 7.98
CA VAL A 146 -1.10 3.14 8.86
C VAL A 146 -0.01 3.72 9.75
N GLU A 147 0.22 5.02 9.64
CA GLU A 147 1.17 5.77 10.47
C GLU A 147 0.40 6.46 11.60
N PHE A 148 0.86 6.23 12.83
CA PHE A 148 0.33 6.86 14.03
C PHE A 148 1.17 8.07 14.44
N SER A 149 0.58 8.93 15.27
CA SER A 149 1.30 10.03 15.92
C SER A 149 2.34 9.53 16.92
N GLU A 150 2.10 8.39 17.56
CA GLU A 150 2.92 7.84 18.63
C GLU A 150 3.29 6.38 18.35
N GLN A 151 4.52 5.98 18.74
CA GLN A 151 4.99 4.61 18.58
C GLN A 151 4.17 3.62 19.41
N SER A 152 3.79 4.01 20.63
CA SER A 152 2.96 3.18 21.52
C SER A 152 1.63 2.75 20.85
N ALA A 153 1.05 3.63 20.01
CA ALA A 153 -0.19 3.30 19.30
C ALA A 153 0.05 2.23 18.22
N ALA A 154 1.17 2.28 17.51
CA ALA A 154 1.58 1.28 16.55
C ALA A 154 1.81 -0.08 17.22
N ASP A 155 2.51 -0.10 18.36
CA ASP A 155 2.78 -1.32 19.14
C ASP A 155 1.48 -1.95 19.66
N LYS A 156 0.57 -1.13 20.22
CA LYS A 156 -0.76 -1.58 20.67
C LYS A 156 -1.57 -2.20 19.53
N ALA A 157 -1.57 -1.55 18.37
CA ALA A 157 -2.28 -2.07 17.19
C ALA A 157 -1.66 -3.38 16.68
N ALA A 158 -0.33 -3.50 16.69
CA ALA A 158 0.38 -4.70 16.28
C ALA A 158 0.15 -5.89 17.23
N VAL A 159 0.06 -5.65 18.54
CA VAL A 159 -0.22 -6.70 19.56
C VAL A 159 -1.68 -7.14 19.52
N THR A 160 -2.62 -6.21 19.32
CA THR A 160 -4.08 -6.50 19.33
C THR A 160 -4.56 -7.17 18.03
N SER A 161 -3.67 -7.32 17.05
CA SER A 161 -3.91 -7.72 15.66
C SER A 161 -4.52 -9.11 15.43
N SER A 162 -4.54 -9.97 16.44
CA SER A 162 -5.14 -11.31 16.38
C SER A 162 -6.57 -11.37 16.95
N GLY A 163 -7.16 -10.22 17.32
CA GLY A 163 -8.52 -10.15 17.84
C GLY A 163 -9.60 -10.09 16.74
N PRO A 164 -10.80 -10.65 16.97
CA PRO A 164 -11.94 -10.57 16.04
C PRO A 164 -12.40 -9.12 15.77
N ASP A 165 -12.02 -8.16 16.61
CA ASP A 165 -12.37 -6.73 16.55
C ASP A 165 -11.78 -5.95 15.36
N LEU A 166 -10.92 -6.57 14.56
CA LEU A 166 -10.33 -5.97 13.37
C LEU A 166 -10.84 -6.61 12.07
N TYR A 167 -12.00 -7.26 12.10
CA TYR A 167 -12.65 -7.82 10.89
C TYR A 167 -11.75 -8.78 10.09
N GLY A 168 -10.78 -9.45 10.75
CA GLY A 168 -9.82 -10.34 10.09
C GLY A 168 -8.60 -9.65 9.46
N ILE A 169 -8.45 -8.33 9.62
CA ILE A 169 -7.28 -7.58 9.17
C ILE A 169 -6.06 -8.05 9.96
N ARG A 170 -5.06 -8.57 9.24
CA ARG A 170 -3.76 -8.88 9.83
C ARG A 170 -2.96 -7.60 9.98
N VAL A 171 -2.37 -7.41 11.15
CA VAL A 171 -1.54 -6.24 11.45
C VAL A 171 -0.18 -6.68 11.95
N MET A 172 0.86 -6.00 11.50
CA MET A 172 2.23 -6.18 12.00
C MET A 172 2.96 -4.84 12.01
N SER A 173 4.04 -4.71 12.78
CA SER A 173 4.88 -3.51 12.73
C SER A 173 5.57 -3.39 11.37
N LYS A 174 5.83 -2.15 10.91
CA LYS A 174 6.53 -1.94 9.63
C LYS A 174 7.94 -2.51 9.65
N THR A 175 8.64 -2.45 10.79
CA THR A 175 9.95 -3.09 10.99
C THR A 175 9.88 -4.59 10.71
N ARG A 176 8.90 -5.29 11.30
CA ARG A 176 8.69 -6.73 11.08
C ARG A 176 8.33 -7.05 9.63
N TRP A 177 7.57 -6.17 8.97
CA TRP A 177 7.26 -6.32 7.56
C TRP A 177 8.49 -6.15 6.66
N LEU A 178 9.37 -5.17 6.95
CA LEU A 178 10.61 -4.95 6.20
C LEU A 178 11.54 -6.17 6.29
N GLU A 179 11.73 -6.72 7.49
CA GLU A 179 12.50 -7.95 7.71
C GLU A 179 11.91 -9.13 6.92
N MET A 180 10.57 -9.31 6.97
CA MET A 180 9.91 -10.38 6.24
C MET A 180 10.02 -10.20 4.71
N LYS A 181 9.94 -8.96 4.23
CA LYS A 181 10.11 -8.60 2.81
C LYS A 181 11.53 -8.94 2.34
N GLU A 182 12.55 -8.60 3.13
CA GLU A 182 13.95 -8.89 2.82
C GLU A 182 14.22 -10.39 2.78
N GLN A 183 13.72 -11.14 3.77
CA GLN A 183 13.82 -12.60 3.78
C GLN A 183 13.13 -13.24 2.57
N LEU A 184 11.96 -12.74 2.17
CA LEU A 184 11.28 -13.23 0.97
C LEU A 184 12.08 -12.91 -0.30
N LYS A 185 12.64 -11.70 -0.41
CA LYS A 185 13.51 -11.31 -1.54
C LYS A 185 14.71 -12.24 -1.67
N LEU A 186 15.38 -12.54 -0.56
CA LEU A 186 16.52 -13.46 -0.50
C LEU A 186 16.15 -14.90 -0.88
N ARG A 187 14.96 -15.37 -0.47
CA ARG A 187 14.49 -16.72 -0.84
C ARG A 187 14.16 -16.81 -2.32
N LEU A 188 13.56 -15.77 -2.89
CA LEU A 188 13.23 -15.72 -4.31
C LEU A 188 14.49 -15.64 -5.17
N SER A 189 15.46 -14.77 -4.80
CA SER A 189 16.74 -14.67 -5.50
C SER A 189 17.58 -15.96 -5.44
N ARG A 190 17.37 -16.79 -4.40
CA ARG A 190 18.02 -18.10 -4.26
C ARG A 190 17.28 -19.22 -5.02
N ALA A 191 16.01 -19.01 -5.37
CA ALA A 191 15.24 -19.96 -6.17
C ALA A 191 15.56 -19.84 -7.67
N ASP A 192 15.91 -18.64 -8.15
CA ASP A 192 16.30 -18.41 -9.56
C ASP A 192 17.73 -18.88 -9.90
N SER A 193 18.56 -19.19 -8.90
CA SER A 193 19.95 -19.66 -9.10
C SER A 193 20.11 -21.18 -9.20
N HIS A 194 19.02 -21.96 -9.21
CA HIS A 194 19.04 -23.39 -9.53
C HIS A 194 17.75 -23.86 -10.23
N PRO A 195 17.62 -23.71 -11.56
CA PRO A 195 16.89 -24.69 -12.34
C PRO A 195 17.79 -25.92 -12.51
N ASP A 196 17.23 -27.11 -12.29
CA ASP A 196 17.81 -28.43 -12.60
C ASP A 196 18.88 -29.00 -11.65
N ALA A 197 18.41 -29.65 -10.58
CA ALA A 197 19.01 -30.88 -10.06
C ALA A 197 17.95 -31.68 -9.29
N ASP A 198 17.06 -32.35 -10.02
CA ASP A 198 16.71 -33.76 -9.78
C ASP A 198 15.60 -34.22 -10.74
N VAL A 199 16.02 -34.56 -11.96
CA VAL A 199 15.33 -35.51 -12.81
C VAL A 199 16.38 -36.49 -13.32
N ALA A 200 16.11 -37.78 -13.09
CA ALA A 200 16.79 -38.97 -13.60
C ALA A 200 17.99 -39.52 -12.81
N ALA A 201 17.72 -40.52 -11.96
CA ALA A 201 18.53 -41.73 -11.92
C ALA A 201 17.64 -42.91 -12.36
N GLY A 202 17.98 -43.46 -13.52
CA GLY A 202 17.22 -44.48 -14.24
C GLY A 202 17.38 -45.90 -13.70
N SER A 203 16.51 -46.74 -14.25
CA SER A 203 16.39 -48.19 -14.08
C SER A 203 17.64 -48.96 -14.51
N ALA A 204 18.05 -49.96 -13.71
CA ALA A 204 18.79 -51.14 -14.19
C ALA A 204 18.41 -52.35 -13.33
N SER A 205 17.94 -53.39 -14.00
CA SER A 205 17.54 -54.69 -13.44
C SER A 205 18.76 -55.58 -13.18
N ASP A 206 18.76 -56.35 -12.09
CA ASP A 206 19.43 -57.66 -12.07
C ASP A 206 18.82 -58.62 -11.03
N LYS A 207 18.96 -59.91 -11.37
CA LYS A 207 18.31 -61.17 -10.95
C LYS A 207 18.22 -61.59 -9.47
N ALA A 208 17.16 -62.40 -9.22
CA ALA A 208 17.02 -63.61 -8.35
C ALA A 208 17.24 -63.43 -6.82
N GLU A 209 16.64 -64.12 -5.85
CA GLU A 209 15.91 -65.39 -5.64
C GLU A 209 15.35 -65.21 -4.19
N ASN A 210 14.15 -65.57 -3.74
CA ASN A 210 13.66 -66.91 -3.40
C ASN A 210 12.39 -66.75 -2.52
N ALA A 211 11.57 -67.79 -2.50
CA ALA A 211 10.31 -68.07 -1.83
C ALA A 211 10.29 -67.81 -0.30
N ASN A 212 9.19 -67.86 0.46
CA ASN A 212 7.92 -68.58 0.31
C ASN A 212 6.92 -68.03 1.35
N ALA A 213 5.63 -68.10 1.06
CA ALA A 213 4.59 -68.11 2.10
C ALA A 213 4.60 -69.49 2.82
N PRO A 214 3.84 -69.65 3.92
CA PRO A 214 2.59 -70.37 3.70
C PRO A 214 1.37 -69.86 4.49
N GLU A 215 0.22 -70.14 3.89
CA GLU A 215 -1.15 -70.10 4.41
C GLU A 215 -1.40 -71.03 5.61
N ASN A 216 -2.45 -70.71 6.39
CA ASN A 216 -3.56 -71.62 6.73
C ASN A 216 -4.72 -70.78 7.33
N SER A 217 -5.88 -70.59 6.68
CA SER A 217 -7.16 -71.37 6.75
C SER A 217 -7.81 -71.42 8.15
N LYS A 218 -9.13 -71.42 8.43
CA LYS A 218 -10.42 -71.36 7.71
C LYS A 218 -11.55 -71.33 8.79
N ALA A 219 -12.74 -70.76 8.52
CA ALA A 219 -14.10 -71.05 9.07
C ALA A 219 -14.96 -69.74 9.05
N GLU A 220 -15.95 -69.51 8.16
CA GLU A 220 -17.38 -69.97 8.13
C GLU A 220 -18.15 -69.52 9.41
N ASP A 221 -19.33 -68.86 9.44
CA ASP A 221 -20.54 -68.85 8.59
C ASP A 221 -21.52 -67.68 8.97
N SER A 222 -22.55 -67.45 8.11
CA SER A 222 -23.92 -66.87 8.34
C SER A 222 -24.31 -65.45 7.83
N VAL A 223 -24.95 -65.43 6.65
CA VAL A 223 -26.33 -64.95 6.25
C VAL A 223 -27.06 -64.04 7.29
N SER A 224 -27.73 -62.89 7.02
CA SER A 224 -28.65 -62.49 5.92
C SER A 224 -29.00 -60.97 5.91
N THR A 225 -29.48 -60.52 4.73
CA THR A 225 -30.54 -59.51 4.44
C THR A 225 -30.31 -57.98 4.42
N ASN A 226 -30.55 -57.46 3.20
CA ASN A 226 -31.37 -56.30 2.79
C ASN A 226 -30.79 -54.87 2.71
N ALA A 227 -30.46 -54.54 1.45
CA ALA A 227 -31.12 -53.53 0.61
C ALA A 227 -30.90 -52.01 0.85
N ALA A 228 -30.41 -51.42 -0.25
CA ALA A 228 -30.84 -50.16 -0.86
C ALA A 228 -30.21 -48.82 -0.42
N THR A 229 -29.28 -48.40 -1.29
CA THR A 229 -29.20 -47.06 -1.93
C THR A 229 -28.86 -45.81 -1.10
N GLY A 230 -27.72 -45.19 -1.43
CA GLY A 230 -27.46 -43.80 -1.06
C GLY A 230 -26.04 -43.31 -1.34
N LYS A 231 -25.67 -43.14 -2.61
CA LYS A 231 -24.42 -42.48 -3.03
C LYS A 231 -24.26 -41.10 -2.36
N LYS A 232 -23.25 -40.90 -1.50
CA LYS A 232 -22.69 -39.57 -1.22
C LYS A 232 -21.16 -39.59 -1.33
N LYS A 233 -20.68 -39.09 -2.48
CA LYS A 233 -19.27 -38.81 -2.77
C LYS A 233 -18.69 -37.87 -1.70
N LYS A 234 -17.66 -38.34 -0.99
CA LYS A 234 -16.69 -37.52 -0.25
C LYS A 234 -16.07 -36.50 -1.21
N ARG A 235 -16.51 -35.24 -1.14
CA ARG A 235 -15.83 -34.11 -1.79
C ARG A 235 -14.65 -33.72 -0.91
N ARG A 236 -13.45 -34.06 -1.39
CA ARG A 236 -12.16 -33.53 -0.91
C ARG A 236 -12.23 -32.00 -0.93
N ARG A 237 -12.09 -31.35 0.22
CA ARG A 237 -11.88 -29.91 0.31
C ARG A 237 -10.51 -29.59 -0.30
N LYS A 238 -10.48 -28.76 -1.34
CA LYS A 238 -9.26 -28.16 -1.88
C LYS A 238 -8.65 -27.25 -0.79
N PRO A 239 -7.31 -27.22 -0.63
CA PRO A 239 -6.68 -26.24 0.25
C PRO A 239 -6.89 -24.84 -0.32
N GLU A 240 -7.21 -23.91 0.57
CA GLU A 240 -7.39 -22.51 0.26
C GLU A 240 -6.12 -21.93 -0.34
N THR A 241 -6.32 -21.11 -1.35
CA THR A 241 -5.32 -20.32 -2.06
C THR A 241 -4.41 -19.62 -1.07
N GLY A 242 -3.18 -20.13 -0.96
CA GLY A 242 -2.09 -19.47 -0.26
C GLY A 242 -1.91 -18.05 -0.78
N GLY A 243 -1.68 -17.13 0.16
CA GLY A 243 -1.53 -15.71 -0.09
C GLY A 243 -0.56 -15.45 -1.23
N HIS A 244 -1.09 -14.96 -2.35
CA HIS A 244 -0.30 -14.44 -3.45
C HIS A 244 0.27 -13.09 -3.00
N ILE A 245 1.50 -13.12 -2.48
CA ILE A 245 2.27 -11.93 -2.11
C ILE A 245 2.74 -11.31 -3.43
N HIS A 246 2.14 -10.19 -3.80
CA HIS A 246 2.47 -9.50 -5.05
C HIS A 246 3.76 -8.70 -4.87
N PHE A 247 4.86 -9.24 -5.37
CA PHE A 247 6.07 -8.46 -5.68
C PHE A 247 5.78 -7.73 -6.99
N GLY A 248 5.86 -6.40 -6.97
CA GLY A 248 5.98 -5.64 -8.20
C GLY A 248 7.45 -5.45 -8.44
N ASP A 249 7.92 -5.84 -9.61
CA ASP A 249 9.19 -5.39 -10.17
C ASP A 249 9.15 -3.86 -10.25
N ASP A 250 9.76 -3.21 -9.26
CA ASP A 250 10.20 -1.84 -9.40
C ASP A 250 11.46 -1.93 -10.28
N GLU A 251 11.28 -1.95 -11.61
CA GLU A 251 12.36 -1.66 -12.55
C GLU A 251 12.81 -0.22 -12.29
N ASP A 252 14.04 -0.10 -11.76
CA ASP A 252 14.80 1.13 -11.72
C ASP A 252 15.08 1.57 -13.17
N GLY A 253 14.18 2.36 -13.74
CA GLY A 253 14.40 3.07 -14.99
C GLY A 253 15.44 4.18 -14.80
N GLU A 254 16.71 3.84 -14.99
CA GLU A 254 17.73 4.81 -15.40
C GLU A 254 17.32 5.37 -16.77
N GLU A 255 16.85 6.62 -16.81
CA GLU A 255 16.95 7.44 -18.01
C GLU A 255 18.16 8.36 -17.86
N GLY A 256 19.27 7.94 -18.46
CA GLY A 256 20.46 8.75 -18.65
C GLY A 256 20.20 9.98 -19.52
N PRO A 257 21.05 11.01 -19.45
CA PRO A 257 20.85 12.26 -20.17
C PRO A 257 21.10 12.05 -21.67
N THR A 258 20.05 12.14 -22.48
CA THR A 258 20.21 12.39 -23.92
C THR A 258 20.65 13.83 -24.10
N GLY A 259 21.97 14.03 -24.23
CA GLY A 259 22.55 15.26 -24.74
C GLY A 259 22.04 15.48 -26.16
N CYS A 260 21.32 16.58 -26.37
CA CYS A 260 20.99 17.06 -27.70
C CYS A 260 22.22 17.80 -28.24
N ASP A 261 22.87 17.15 -29.21
CA ASP A 261 23.83 17.71 -30.15
C ASP A 261 23.39 19.10 -30.65
N SER A 262 24.32 20.04 -30.57
CA SER A 262 24.27 21.30 -31.28
C SER A 262 24.99 21.11 -32.59
N ASP A 263 24.31 21.24 -33.73
CA ASP A 263 24.97 21.70 -34.95
C ASP A 263 24.00 22.29 -35.99
N ASP A 264 24.54 23.34 -36.61
CA ASP A 264 24.25 23.93 -37.92
C ASP A 264 22.95 24.72 -38.21
N ASN A 265 23.15 26.06 -38.19
CA ASN A 265 23.18 26.90 -39.40
C ASN A 265 21.85 27.21 -40.12
N GLN A 266 21.51 28.52 -40.15
CA GLN A 266 21.17 29.16 -41.40
C GLN A 266 21.34 30.68 -41.40
N GLU A 267 21.71 31.13 -42.58
CA GLU A 267 22.32 32.36 -43.02
C GLU A 267 21.28 33.43 -43.46
N ALA A 268 21.71 34.71 -43.35
CA ALA A 268 21.29 35.91 -44.08
C ALA A 268 19.81 36.39 -44.08
N THR A 269 19.61 37.69 -43.78
CA THR A 269 19.55 38.75 -44.82
C THR A 269 19.21 40.16 -44.25
N LYS A 270 19.75 41.19 -44.93
CA LYS A 270 19.25 42.57 -45.14
C LYS A 270 19.35 43.57 -43.96
N LYS A 271 20.31 44.50 -43.97
CA LYS A 271 20.38 45.81 -44.68
C LYS A 271 19.41 46.91 -44.18
N GLN A 272 20.06 48.00 -43.74
CA GLN A 272 19.87 49.42 -44.10
C GLN A 272 19.00 50.38 -43.28
N LYS A 273 19.65 51.55 -43.06
CA LYS A 273 19.15 52.93 -42.85
C LYS A 273 18.51 53.19 -41.48
N THR A 274 18.87 54.24 -40.75
CA THR A 274 19.35 55.57 -41.16
C THR A 274 20.14 56.18 -40.01
#